data_AF-A0AAN9IEY9-F1
#
_entry.id   AF-A0AAN9IEY9-F1
#
_cell.length_a   1.000
_cell.length_b   1.000
_cell.length_c   1.000
_cell.angle_alpha   90.00
_cell.angle_beta   90.00
_cell.angle_gamma   90.00
#
_symmetry.space_group_name_H-M   'P 1'
#
loop_
_entity.id
_entity.type
_entity.pdbx_description
1 polymer ?
#
loop_
_entity_poly.entity_id
_entity_poly.type
_entity_poly.pdbx_seq_one_letter_code
_entity_poly.pdbx_strand_id
1 'polypeptide(L)'
;MEVTKWRDGLVKAANLSGWDCNVNRTELEIVEEIAMDVLQKLNRVDVSDLDHQITKYEQLAELQNQYFQTIPNLENCQNHQATVKRINELKMERSIRLLRLTPDMLSHMGNSRTNSNDIFSNIFN
;
A
#
# COMPACT_ATOMS: atom_id res chain seq x y z
N MET A 1 -6.37 -21.01 38.37
CA MET A 1 -5.37 -20.59 37.38
C MET A 1 -5.77 -20.99 35.96
N GLU A 2 -6.31 -22.20 35.73
CA GLU A 2 -6.78 -22.60 34.40
C GLU A 2 -8.15 -22.01 34.04
N VAL A 3 -9.16 -22.14 34.91
CA VAL A 3 -10.53 -21.63 34.67
C VAL A 3 -10.57 -20.15 34.28
N THR A 4 -9.70 -19.33 34.87
CA THR A 4 -9.56 -17.90 34.55
C THR A 4 -9.04 -17.69 33.13
N LYS A 5 -8.04 -18.47 32.67
CA LYS A 5 -7.54 -18.39 31.29
C LYS A 5 -8.59 -18.80 30.26
N TRP A 6 -9.35 -19.87 30.54
CA TRP A 6 -10.46 -20.30 29.69
C TRP A 6 -11.53 -19.21 29.59
N ARG A 7 -11.90 -18.60 30.72
CA ARG A 7 -12.85 -17.49 30.75
C ARG A 7 -12.34 -16.30 29.95
N ASP A 8 -11.11 -15.88 30.16
CA ASP A 8 -10.52 -14.75 29.44
C ASP A 8 -10.43 -15.02 27.94
N GLY A 9 -10.11 -16.25 27.54
CA GLY A 9 -10.10 -16.68 26.13
C GLY A 9 -11.47 -16.63 25.49
N LEU A 10 -12.50 -17.15 26.16
CA LEU A 10 -13.89 -17.10 25.68
C LEU A 10 -14.40 -15.67 25.55
N VAL A 11 -14.12 -14.80 26.54
CA VAL A 11 -14.49 -13.38 26.47
C VAL A 11 -13.80 -12.70 25.29
N LYS A 12 -12.50 -12.94 25.09
CA LYS A 12 -11.77 -12.38 23.94
C LYS A 12 -12.37 -12.85 22.62
N ALA A 13 -12.66 -14.14 22.46
CA ALA A 13 -13.23 -14.69 21.24
C ALA A 13 -14.64 -14.15 20.96
N ALA A 14 -15.51 -14.07 21.97
CA ALA A 14 -16.88 -13.56 21.85
C ALA A 14 -16.95 -12.05 21.55
N ASN A 15 -15.89 -11.30 21.87
CA ASN A 15 -15.78 -9.87 21.56
C ASN A 15 -15.27 -9.58 20.13
N LEU A 16 -14.89 -10.61 19.36
CA LEU A 16 -14.58 -10.44 17.94
C LEU A 16 -15.86 -10.42 17.12
N SER A 17 -15.87 -9.67 16.02
CA SER A 17 -16.97 -9.74 15.05
C SER A 17 -17.08 -11.17 14.50
N GLY A 18 -18.29 -11.72 14.49
CA GLY A 18 -18.56 -13.08 14.01
C GLY A 18 -19.98 -13.20 13.46
N TRP A 19 -20.41 -14.44 13.24
CA TRP A 19 -21.72 -14.77 12.68
C TRP A 19 -22.55 -15.49 13.73
N ASP A 20 -23.76 -15.00 13.97
CA ASP A 20 -24.73 -15.65 14.83
C ASP A 20 -25.65 -16.59 14.03
N CYS A 21 -25.84 -17.81 14.53
CA CYS A 21 -26.78 -18.76 13.95
C CYS A 21 -28.20 -18.41 14.41
N ASN A 22 -28.78 -17.36 13.84
CA ASN A 22 -30.15 -16.95 14.11
C ASN A 22 -31.15 -17.92 13.46
N VAL A 23 -32.27 -18.22 14.13
CA VAL A 23 -33.34 -19.14 13.68
C VAL A 23 -33.98 -18.69 12.36
N ASN A 24 -33.86 -17.41 12.02
CA ASN A 24 -34.39 -16.84 10.78
C ASN A 24 -33.49 -17.05 9.55
N ARG A 25 -32.30 -17.64 9.73
CA ARG A 25 -31.34 -17.92 8.66
C ARG A 25 -31.13 -19.41 8.49
N THR A 26 -31.02 -19.86 7.25
CA THR A 26 -30.64 -21.24 6.96
C THR A 26 -29.14 -21.43 7.18
N GLU A 27 -28.74 -22.67 7.51
CA GLU A 27 -27.32 -23.03 7.63
C GLU A 27 -26.54 -22.73 6.34
N LEU A 28 -27.19 -22.95 5.18
CA LEU A 28 -26.60 -22.67 3.88
C LEU A 28 -26.22 -21.19 3.72
N GLU A 29 -27.12 -20.26 4.05
CA GLU A 29 -26.86 -18.81 3.95
C GLU A 29 -25.70 -18.39 4.86
N ILE A 30 -25.62 -18.94 6.07
CA ILE A 30 -24.53 -18.65 7.02
C ILE A 30 -23.19 -19.15 6.47
N VAL A 31 -23.15 -20.38 5.95
CA VAL A 31 -21.92 -20.97 5.39
C VAL A 31 -21.45 -20.19 4.15
N GLU A 32 -22.37 -19.79 3.27
CA GLU A 32 -22.05 -18.99 2.08
C GLU A 32 -21.49 -17.62 2.47
N GLU A 33 -22.12 -16.94 3.44
CA GLU A 33 -21.65 -15.65 3.96
C GLU A 33 -20.22 -15.76 4.53
N ILE A 34 -19.97 -16.76 5.38
CA ILE A 34 -18.65 -17.02 5.96
C ILE A 34 -17.62 -17.30 4.87
N ALA A 35 -17.94 -18.20 3.92
CA ALA A 35 -17.02 -18.57 2.86
C ALA A 35 -16.65 -17.37 1.98
N MET A 36 -17.64 -16.53 1.63
CA MET A 36 -17.42 -15.33 0.84
C MET A 36 -16.58 -14.29 1.57
N ASP A 37 -16.89 -14.01 2.83
CA ASP A 37 -16.14 -13.03 3.62
C ASP A 37 -14.69 -13.50 3.90
N VAL A 38 -14.49 -14.77 4.26
CA VAL A 38 -13.14 -15.34 4.44
C VAL A 38 -12.36 -15.29 3.12
N LEU A 39 -12.99 -15.65 1.99
CA LEU A 39 -12.35 -15.55 0.69
C LEU A 39 -11.95 -14.11 0.38
N GLN A 40 -12.82 -13.12 0.62
CA GLN A 40 -12.50 -11.71 0.42
C GLN A 40 -11.34 -11.25 1.31
N LYS A 41 -11.33 -11.64 2.58
CA LYS A 41 -10.26 -11.32 3.52
C LYS A 41 -8.93 -11.92 3.10
N LEU A 42 -8.91 -13.18 2.64
CA LEU A 42 -7.71 -13.86 2.13
C LEU A 42 -7.25 -13.30 0.78
N ASN A 43 -8.18 -12.85 -0.05
CA ASN A 43 -7.90 -12.30 -1.37
C ASN A 43 -7.41 -10.82 -1.30
N ARG A 44 -7.34 -10.23 -0.11
CA ARG A 44 -6.82 -8.87 0.06
C ARG A 44 -5.32 -8.85 -0.18
N VAL A 45 -4.88 -8.00 -1.10
CA VAL A 45 -3.46 -7.69 -1.29
C VAL A 45 -3.06 -6.67 -0.23
N ASP A 46 -2.04 -7.00 0.56
CA ASP A 46 -1.45 -6.06 1.51
C ASP A 46 -0.42 -5.15 0.84
N VAL A 47 -0.68 -3.84 0.91
CA VAL A 47 0.20 -2.78 0.40
C VAL A 47 0.46 -1.70 1.47
N SER A 48 0.14 -1.99 2.72
CA SER A 48 0.26 -1.03 3.83
C SER A 48 1.70 -0.57 4.07
N ASP A 49 2.66 -1.45 3.85
CA ASP A 49 4.10 -1.17 3.86
C ASP A 49 4.50 -0.13 2.81
N LEU A 50 3.95 -0.25 1.60
CA LEU A 50 4.19 0.69 0.50
C LEU A 50 3.47 2.02 0.73
N ASP A 51 2.23 1.99 1.23
CA ASP A 51 1.47 3.20 1.58
C ASP A 51 2.21 4.04 2.63
N HIS A 52 2.76 3.38 3.66
CA HIS A 52 3.53 4.05 4.70
C HIS A 52 4.82 4.67 4.14
N GLN A 53 5.54 3.95 3.27
CA GLN A 53 6.75 4.48 2.63
C GLN A 53 6.45 5.66 1.71
N ILE A 54 5.42 5.55 0.86
CA ILE A 54 5.00 6.63 -0.04
C ILE A 54 4.69 7.90 0.77
N THR A 55 3.91 7.77 1.84
CA THR A 55 3.55 8.90 2.72
C THR A 55 4.81 9.58 3.30
N LYS A 56 5.77 8.79 3.79
CA LYS A 56 7.02 9.32 4.35
C LYS A 56 7.85 10.06 3.30
N TYR A 57 7.94 9.52 2.09
CA TYR A 57 8.69 10.18 1.01
C TYR A 57 7.97 11.41 0.46
N GLU A 58 6.63 11.42 0.43
CA GLU A 58 5.85 12.61 0.06
C GLU A 58 6.10 13.77 1.04
N GLN A 59 6.09 13.49 2.36
CA GLN A 59 6.47 14.48 3.38
C GLN A 59 7.90 14.98 3.21
N LEU A 60 8.84 14.08 2.89
CA LEU A 60 10.23 14.46 2.62
C LEU A 60 10.36 15.36 1.39
N ALA A 61 9.66 15.02 0.29
CA ALA A 61 9.67 15.81 -0.93
C ALA A 61 9.13 17.22 -0.70
N GLU A 62 8.08 17.35 0.12
CA GLU A 62 7.50 18.63 0.50
C GLU A 62 8.49 19.49 1.30
N LEU A 63 9.13 18.92 2.33
CA LEU A 63 10.15 19.61 3.12
C LEU A 63 11.35 20.05 2.26
N GLN A 64 11.81 19.19 1.34
CA GLN A 64 12.89 19.53 0.41
C GLN A 64 12.51 20.69 -0.52
N ASN A 65 11.27 20.70 -1.03
CA ASN A 65 10.78 21.77 -1.87
C ASN A 65 10.70 23.09 -1.09
N GLN A 66 10.16 23.07 0.14
CA GLN A 66 10.12 24.24 1.01
C GLN A 66 11.52 24.80 1.29
N TYR A 67 12.49 23.93 1.58
CA TYR A 67 13.87 24.34 1.81
C TYR A 67 14.49 24.97 0.56
N PHE A 68 14.26 24.41 -0.63
CA PHE A 68 14.72 24.99 -1.90
C PHE A 68 14.16 26.41 -2.16
N GLN A 69 12.89 26.66 -1.83
CA GLN A 69 12.29 28.00 -1.96
C GLN A 69 13.00 29.03 -1.09
N THR A 70 13.62 28.62 0.03
CA THR A 70 14.39 29.52 0.90
C THR A 70 15.83 29.73 0.42
N ILE A 71 16.48 28.68 -0.09
CA ILE A 71 17.87 28.72 -0.55
C ILE A 71 18.00 27.85 -1.81
N PRO A 72 18.02 28.48 -3.01
CA PRO A 72 18.19 27.75 -4.26
C PRO A 72 19.59 27.10 -4.30
N ASN A 73 19.63 25.77 -4.28
CA ASN A 73 20.85 24.98 -4.36
C ASN A 73 20.62 23.81 -5.33
N LEU A 74 21.61 23.56 -6.20
CA LEU A 74 21.58 22.48 -7.17
C LEU A 74 21.48 21.10 -6.51
N GLU A 75 22.22 20.88 -5.42
CA GLU A 75 22.19 19.61 -4.68
C GLU A 75 20.81 19.35 -4.08
N ASN A 76 20.15 20.38 -3.54
CA ASN A 76 18.79 20.26 -3.00
C ASN A 76 17.77 19.92 -4.10
N CYS A 77 17.93 20.50 -5.29
CA CYS A 77 17.09 20.17 -6.45
C CYS A 77 17.27 18.71 -6.87
N GLN A 78 18.52 18.23 -6.95
CA GLN A 78 18.82 16.83 -7.27
C GLN A 78 18.25 15.86 -6.22
N ASN A 79 18.37 16.19 -4.93
CA ASN A 79 17.81 15.41 -3.84
C ASN A 79 16.27 15.35 -3.89
N HIS A 80 15.61 16.47 -4.21
CA HIS A 80 14.16 16.51 -4.43
C HIS A 80 13.74 15.65 -5.61
N GLN A 81 14.42 15.76 -6.75
CA GLN A 81 14.16 14.93 -7.93
C GLN A 81 14.35 13.44 -7.65
N ALA A 82 15.41 13.06 -6.93
CA ALA A 82 15.65 11.67 -6.52
C ALA A 82 14.52 11.15 -5.62
N THR A 83 14.02 11.98 -4.71
CA THR A 83 12.90 11.64 -3.81
C THR A 83 11.59 11.45 -4.59
N VAL A 84 11.28 12.34 -5.52
CA VAL A 84 10.09 12.22 -6.40
C VAL A 84 10.17 10.97 -7.28
N LYS A 85 11.35 10.68 -7.84
CA LYS A 85 11.57 9.45 -8.60
C LYS A 85 11.30 8.21 -7.74
N ARG A 86 11.76 8.19 -6.49
CA ARG A 86 11.51 7.09 -5.56
C ARG A 86 10.02 6.92 -5.25
N ILE A 87 9.27 8.01 -5.07
CA ILE A 87 7.81 7.96 -4.89
C ILE A 87 7.13 7.30 -6.09
N ASN A 88 7.54 7.66 -7.31
CA ASN A 88 6.98 7.07 -8.53
C ASN A 88 7.27 5.57 -8.64
N GLU A 89 8.48 5.14 -8.30
CA GLU A 89 8.85 3.72 -8.24
C GLU A 89 7.98 2.95 -7.23
N LEU A 90 7.78 3.50 -6.03
CA LEU A 90 6.93 2.89 -5.01
C LEU A 90 5.45 2.83 -5.43
N LYS A 91 4.93 3.88 -6.09
CA LYS A 91 3.56 3.90 -6.64
C LYS A 91 3.37 2.86 -7.74
N MET A 92 4.40 2.63 -8.56
CA MET A 92 4.41 1.57 -9.56
C MET A 92 4.42 0.19 -8.91
N GLU A 93 5.32 -0.05 -7.96
CA GLU A 93 5.41 -1.30 -7.19
C GLU A 93 4.08 -1.64 -6.50
N ARG A 94 3.46 -0.64 -5.87
CA ARG A 94 2.14 -0.74 -5.26
C ARG A 94 1.08 -1.18 -6.27
N SER A 95 1.09 -0.58 -7.46
CA SER A 95 0.12 -0.91 -8.52
C SER A 95 0.33 -2.33 -9.04
N ILE A 96 1.59 -2.75 -9.25
CA ILE A 96 1.96 -4.12 -9.61
C ILE A 96 1.41 -5.12 -8.59
N ARG A 97 1.59 -4.83 -7.29
CA ARG A 97 1.12 -5.72 -6.21
C ARG A 97 -0.40 -5.80 -6.18
N LEU A 98 -1.10 -4.66 -6.24
CA LEU A 98 -2.58 -4.61 -6.25
C LEU A 98 -3.19 -5.38 -7.41
N LEU A 99 -2.58 -5.28 -8.59
CA LEU A 99 -3.02 -5.96 -9.81
C LEU A 99 -2.50 -7.40 -9.93
N ARG A 100 -1.63 -7.84 -9.01
CA ARG A 100 -0.98 -9.17 -9.02
C ARG A 100 -0.23 -9.45 -10.31
N LEU A 101 0.39 -8.42 -10.88
CA LEU A 101 1.17 -8.57 -12.10
C LEU A 101 2.42 -9.40 -11.81
N THR A 102 2.61 -10.44 -12.61
CA THR A 102 3.77 -11.32 -12.51
C THR A 102 4.89 -10.83 -13.45
N PRO A 103 6.17 -11.17 -13.19
CA PRO A 103 7.30 -10.68 -13.98
C PRO A 103 7.22 -10.97 -15.48
N ASP A 104 6.63 -12.11 -15.85
CA ASP A 104 6.34 -12.49 -17.23
C ASP A 104 5.33 -11.55 -17.90
N MET A 105 4.25 -11.15 -17.20
CA MET A 105 3.30 -10.16 -17.70
C MET A 105 3.94 -8.78 -17.89
N LEU A 106 4.91 -8.43 -17.04
CA LEU A 106 5.66 -7.17 -17.12
C LEU A 106 6.75 -7.20 -18.20
N SER A 107 7.20 -8.37 -18.64
CA SER A 107 8.27 -8.52 -19.64
C SER A 107 7.90 -7.91 -21.00
N HIS A 108 6.61 -7.83 -21.32
CA HIS A 108 6.09 -7.23 -22.54
C HIS A 108 5.99 -5.69 -22.49
N MET A 109 6.15 -5.08 -21.31
CA MET A 109 6.02 -3.63 -21.11
C MET A 109 7.35 -2.88 -21.32
N GLY A 110 8.28 -3.48 -22.08
CA GLY A 110 9.67 -3.06 -22.24
C GLY A 110 9.88 -1.54 -22.34
N ASN A 111 10.74 -1.04 -21.45
CA ASN A 111 11.54 0.18 -21.59
C ASN A 111 10.86 1.46 -22.09
N SER A 112 9.68 1.82 -21.59
CA SER A 112 9.30 3.25 -21.53
C SER A 112 9.99 3.94 -20.35
N ARG A 113 11.33 3.83 -20.30
CA ARG A 113 12.16 4.75 -19.52
C ARG A 113 12.26 6.02 -20.37
N THR A 114 11.21 6.81 -20.40
CA THR A 114 11.33 8.19 -20.85
C THR A 114 12.33 8.86 -19.92
N ASN A 115 13.47 9.24 -20.47
CA ASN A 115 14.46 10.09 -19.82
C ASN A 115 13.76 11.39 -19.40
N SER A 116 13.18 11.42 -18.21
CA SER A 116 12.68 12.65 -17.58
C SER A 116 13.82 13.64 -17.29
N ASN A 117 15.07 13.21 -17.48
CA ASN A 117 16.25 14.05 -17.39
C ASN A 117 16.37 15.07 -18.56
N ASP A 118 15.62 14.89 -19.66
CA ASP A 118 15.69 15.79 -20.83
C ASP A 118 14.74 17.00 -20.76
N ILE A 119 13.85 17.06 -19.76
CA ILE A 119 12.94 18.21 -19.60
C ILE A 119 13.64 19.39 -18.88
N PHE A 120 14.63 19.12 -18.01
CA PHE A 120 15.32 20.16 -17.25
C PHE A 120 16.62 20.66 -17.89
N SER A 121 17.21 19.94 -18.85
CA SER A 121 18.37 20.42 -19.62
C SER A 121 18.02 21.59 -20.55
N ASN A 122 16.74 21.76 -20.89
CA ASN A 122 16.27 22.84 -21.76
C ASN A 122 15.82 24.11 -21.02
N ILE A 123 15.89 24.15 -19.68
CA ILE A 123 15.46 25.33 -18.89
C ILE A 123 16.66 26.21 -18.48
N PHE A 124 17.89 25.69 -18.56
CA PHE A 124 19.11 26.39 -18.11
C PHE A 124 20.18 26.58 -19.21
N ASN A 125 19.78 26.57 -20.49
CA ASN A 125 20.64 27.01 -21.62
C ASN A 125 20.19 28.38 -22.14
#